data_AF-A0A149V2R1-F1
#
_entry.id   AF-A0A149V2R1-F1
#
_cell.length_a   1.000
_cell.length_b   1.000
_cell.length_c   1.000
_cell.angle_alpha   90.00
_cell.angle_beta   90.00
_cell.angle_gamma   90.00
#
_symmetry.space_group_name_H-M   'P 1'
#
loop_
_entity.id
_entity.type
_entity.pdbx_description
1 polymer ?
#
loop_
_entity_poly.entity_id
_entity_poly.type
_entity_poly.pdbx_seq_one_letter_code
_entity_poly.pdbx_strand_id
1 'polypeptide(L)'
;MMAGLAGLTVLAGCQSSAGRVAITPTPRTLIYSYVIASGMARGQVMSGLVSPERLVQIVNADRAALAAILNAEYSPSGAGIKNAGQAVQNFLAVIEPSDPTPPSVVRR
;
A
#
# COMPACT_ATOMS: atom_id res chain seq x y z
N MET A 1 -2.27 -24.89 47.33
CA MET A 1 -2.58 -24.98 45.89
C MET A 1 -2.99 -23.60 45.38
N MET A 2 -2.04 -22.75 45.00
CA MET A 2 -2.30 -21.48 44.30
C MET A 2 -1.40 -21.47 43.08
N ALA A 3 -1.89 -22.03 41.98
CA ALA A 3 -1.23 -22.03 40.69
C ALA A 3 -2.22 -21.51 39.66
N GLY A 4 -1.78 -20.55 38.84
CA GLY A 4 -2.37 -20.33 37.52
C GLY A 4 -3.26 -19.10 37.37
N LEU A 5 -2.70 -17.89 37.49
CA LEU A 5 -3.34 -16.68 36.96
C LEU A 5 -2.33 -15.63 36.42
N ALA A 6 -1.08 -16.01 36.15
CA ALA A 6 -0.02 -15.10 35.72
C ALA A 6 0.36 -15.24 34.23
N GLY A 7 -0.61 -15.50 33.33
CA GLY A 7 -0.29 -15.97 31.97
C GLY A 7 -0.96 -15.30 30.76
N LEU A 8 -1.79 -14.26 30.89
CA LEU A 8 -2.67 -13.85 29.78
C LEU A 8 -2.56 -12.41 29.29
N THR A 9 -1.59 -11.60 29.75
CA THR A 9 -1.50 -10.18 29.35
C THR A 9 -0.42 -9.85 28.31
N VAL A 10 0.35 -10.82 27.80
CA VAL A 10 1.52 -10.57 26.92
C VAL A 10 1.24 -10.81 25.43
N LEU A 11 -0.03 -10.76 25.00
CA LEU A 11 -0.39 -10.64 23.57
C LEU A 11 -1.13 -9.33 23.28
N ALA A 12 -0.84 -8.26 24.04
CA ALA A 12 -1.15 -6.91 23.59
C ALA A 12 -0.41 -6.70 22.26
N GLY A 13 -1.18 -6.75 21.17
CA GLY A 13 -0.66 -6.73 19.82
C GLY A 13 0.31 -5.58 19.63
N CYS A 14 1.43 -5.88 18.96
CA CYS A 14 2.11 -4.86 18.19
C CYS A 14 1.05 -4.26 17.27
N GLN A 15 0.49 -3.10 17.65
CA GLN A 15 -0.08 -2.20 16.67
C GLN A 15 1.05 -1.91 15.70
N SER A 16 1.02 -2.54 14.53
CA SER A 16 1.75 -2.00 13.39
C SER A 16 1.16 -0.62 13.19
N SER A 17 1.84 0.42 13.66
CA SER A 17 1.46 1.78 13.31
C SER A 17 1.30 1.78 11.80
N ALA A 18 0.20 2.33 11.29
CA ALA A 18 0.04 2.60 9.87
C ALA A 18 1.09 3.64 9.47
N GLY A 19 2.34 3.21 9.41
CA GLY A 19 3.46 3.99 8.99
C GLY A 19 3.27 4.18 7.50
N ARG A 20 2.89 5.41 7.12
CA ARG A 20 2.89 5.85 5.73
C ARG A 20 4.19 5.35 5.11
N VAL A 21 4.09 4.46 4.13
CA VAL A 21 5.26 3.79 3.55
C VAL A 21 6.16 4.87 2.95
N ALA A 22 7.26 5.17 3.64
CA ALA A 22 8.23 6.15 3.18
C ALA A 22 9.07 5.50 2.08
N ILE A 23 8.76 5.84 0.83
CA ILE A 23 9.51 5.34 -0.32
C ILE A 23 10.75 6.22 -0.49
N THR A 24 11.92 5.72 -0.08
CA THR A 24 13.20 6.27 -0.55
C THR A 24 13.42 5.76 -1.98
N PRO A 25 13.28 6.60 -3.02
CA PRO A 25 13.23 6.12 -4.38
C PRO A 25 14.64 5.84 -4.88
N THR A 26 14.89 4.57 -5.19
CA THR A 26 16.02 4.06 -5.97
C THR A 26 15.43 3.26 -7.14
N PRO A 27 16.15 3.04 -8.24
CA PRO A 27 15.61 2.29 -9.38
C PRO A 27 14.99 0.95 -8.98
N ARG A 28 15.65 0.21 -8.09
CA ARG A 28 15.17 -1.08 -7.59
C ARG A 28 13.99 -0.96 -6.63
N THR A 29 14.02 -0.01 -5.70
CA THR A 29 12.93 0.15 -4.72
C THR A 29 11.63 0.57 -5.38
N LEU A 30 11.68 1.33 -6.47
CA LEU A 30 10.49 1.76 -7.22
C LEU A 30 9.68 0.57 -7.77
N ILE A 31 10.34 -0.40 -8.39
CA ILE A 31 9.66 -1.59 -8.92
C ILE A 31 9.04 -2.40 -7.77
N TYR A 32 9.78 -2.62 -6.68
CA TYR A 32 9.25 -3.38 -5.54
C TYR A 32 8.02 -2.70 -4.93
N SER A 33 8.08 -1.38 -4.72
CA SER A 33 6.94 -0.60 -4.21
C SER A 33 5.74 -0.66 -5.17
N TYR A 34 5.99 -0.60 -6.48
CA TYR A 34 4.94 -0.71 -7.49
C TYR A 34 4.25 -2.07 -7.48
N VAL A 35 5.00 -3.17 -7.37
CA VAL A 35 4.43 -4.53 -7.31
C VAL A 35 3.53 -4.69 -6.07
N ILE A 36 3.96 -4.16 -4.92
CA ILE A 36 3.15 -4.16 -3.70
C ILE A 36 1.86 -3.36 -3.89
N ALA A 37 1.97 -2.13 -4.40
CA ALA A 37 0.82 -1.27 -4.68
C ALA A 37 -0.16 -1.92 -5.66
N SER A 38 0.34 -2.59 -6.71
CA SER A 38 -0.47 -3.32 -7.67
C SER A 38 -1.21 -4.50 -7.03
N GLY A 39 -0.55 -5.22 -6.11
CA GLY A 39 -1.17 -6.28 -5.32
C GLY A 39 -2.31 -5.76 -4.44
N MET A 40 -2.11 -4.62 -3.77
CA MET A 40 -3.13 -3.95 -2.97
C MET A 40 -4.32 -3.50 -3.83
N ALA A 41 -4.05 -2.89 -4.99
CA ALA A 41 -5.06 -2.47 -5.95
C ALA A 41 -5.94 -3.65 -6.37
N ARG A 42 -5.31 -4.77 -6.77
CA ARG A 42 -6.02 -6.01 -7.12
C ARG A 42 -6.89 -6.51 -5.97
N GLY A 43 -6.35 -6.53 -4.74
CA GLY A 43 -7.11 -6.94 -3.55
C GLY A 43 -8.38 -6.12 -3.36
N GLN A 44 -8.30 -4.81 -3.56
CA GLN A 44 -9.49 -3.95 -3.53
C GLN A 44 -10.47 -4.24 -4.66
N VAL A 45 -10.01 -4.36 -5.89
CA VAL A 45 -10.89 -4.69 -7.02
C VAL A 45 -11.62 -6.02 -6.76
N MET A 46 -10.91 -7.01 -6.24
CA MET A 46 -11.47 -8.32 -5.90
C MET A 46 -12.44 -8.29 -4.71
N SER A 47 -12.42 -7.26 -3.87
CA SER A 47 -13.40 -7.12 -2.77
C SER A 47 -14.83 -6.90 -3.28
N GLY A 48 -14.99 -6.45 -4.54
CA GLY A 48 -16.29 -6.08 -5.12
C GLY A 48 -16.86 -4.77 -4.59
N LEU A 49 -16.16 -4.08 -3.69
CA LEU A 49 -16.61 -2.84 -3.04
C LEU A 49 -16.18 -1.56 -3.78
N VAL A 50 -15.47 -1.69 -4.90
CA VAL A 50 -14.92 -0.57 -5.66
C VAL A 50 -15.92 -0.13 -6.74
N SER A 51 -16.32 1.13 -6.71
CA SER A 51 -17.22 1.69 -7.73
C SER A 51 -16.54 1.75 -9.12
N PRO A 52 -17.31 1.72 -10.22
CA PRO A 52 -16.74 1.83 -11.57
C PRO A 52 -15.86 3.07 -11.79
N GLU A 53 -16.26 4.22 -11.24
CA GLU A 53 -15.46 5.45 -11.31
C GLU A 53 -14.12 5.30 -10.59
N ARG A 54 -14.11 4.65 -9.42
CA ARG A 54 -12.89 4.39 -8.67
C ARG A 54 -12.00 3.37 -9.37
N LEU A 55 -12.56 2.39 -10.07
CA LEU A 55 -11.79 1.47 -10.92
C LEU A 55 -11.01 2.21 -12.01
N VAL A 56 -11.65 3.18 -12.68
CA VAL A 56 -10.98 4.00 -13.70
C VAL A 56 -9.84 4.82 -13.09
N GLN A 57 -10.04 5.40 -11.92
CA GLN A 57 -8.99 6.15 -11.20
C GLN A 57 -7.79 5.25 -10.85
N ILE A 58 -8.05 4.04 -10.33
CA ILE A 58 -7.01 3.06 -10.02
C ILE A 58 -6.21 2.69 -11.26
N VAL A 59 -6.88 2.37 -12.38
CA VAL A 59 -6.22 1.99 -13.64
C VAL A 59 -5.37 3.14 -14.20
N ASN A 60 -5.87 4.37 -14.14
CA ASN A 60 -5.12 5.53 -14.62
C ASN A 60 -3.87 5.80 -13.77
N ALA A 61 -4.00 5.70 -12.45
CA ALA A 61 -2.87 5.88 -11.54
C ALA A 61 -1.83 4.76 -11.66
N ASP A 62 -2.27 3.51 -11.82
CA ASP A 62 -1.42 2.34 -12.08
C ASP A 62 -0.58 2.53 -13.36
N ARG A 63 -1.24 2.87 -14.48
CA ARG A 63 -0.56 3.12 -15.76
C ARG A 63 0.45 4.27 -15.68
N ALA A 64 0.08 5.35 -15.00
CA ALA A 64 0.98 6.50 -14.81
C ALA A 64 2.22 6.12 -13.99
N ALA A 65 2.04 5.34 -12.91
CA ALA A 65 3.15 4.86 -12.09
C ALA A 65 4.07 3.93 -12.89
N LEU A 66 3.53 2.94 -13.60
CA LEU A 66 4.32 2.01 -14.40
C LEU A 66 5.09 2.74 -15.51
N ALA A 67 4.45 3.65 -16.23
CA ALA A 67 5.11 4.43 -17.28
C ALA A 67 6.27 5.27 -16.73
N ALA A 68 6.08 5.92 -15.57
CA ALA A 68 7.14 6.70 -14.94
C ALA A 68 8.32 5.83 -14.49
N ILE A 69 8.06 4.63 -13.98
CA ILE A 69 9.10 3.65 -13.62
C ILE A 69 9.87 3.22 -14.85
N LEU A 70 9.20 2.78 -15.91
CA LEU A 70 9.84 2.33 -17.14
C LEU A 70 10.70 3.44 -17.78
N ASN A 71 10.21 4.69 -17.76
CA ASN A 71 11.00 5.84 -18.23
C ASN A 71 12.26 6.07 -17.37
N ALA A 72 12.13 5.95 -16.04
CA ALA A 72 13.26 6.09 -15.12
C ALA A 72 14.26 4.92 -15.21
N GLU A 73 13.81 3.72 -15.58
CA GLU A 73 14.69 2.58 -15.87
C GLU A 73 15.43 2.74 -17.20
N TYR A 74 14.72 3.16 -18.25
CA TYR A 74 15.29 3.33 -19.58
C TYR A 74 16.32 4.46 -19.63
N SER A 75 16.06 5.58 -18.94
CA SER A 75 16.98 6.71 -18.84
C SER A 75 17.16 7.15 -17.38
N PRO A 76 18.06 6.49 -16.63
CA PRO A 76 18.24 6.76 -15.21
C PRO A 76 18.74 8.18 -14.97
N SER A 77 17.92 8.99 -14.31
CA SER A 77 18.26 10.32 -13.86
C SER A 77 17.67 10.56 -12.47
N GLY A 78 18.32 11.41 -11.66
CA GLY A 78 17.80 11.75 -10.33
C GLY A 78 16.40 12.37 -10.38
N ALA A 79 16.10 13.16 -11.42
CA ALA A 79 14.77 13.71 -11.65
C ALA A 79 13.76 12.61 -12.07
N GLY A 80 14.15 11.72 -12.98
CA GLY A 80 13.30 10.60 -13.42
C GLY A 80 12.92 9.66 -12.26
N ILE A 81 13.90 9.32 -11.42
CA ILE A 81 13.69 8.47 -10.23
C ILE A 81 12.75 9.15 -9.22
N LYS A 82 12.90 10.47 -9.00
CA LYS A 82 11.99 11.23 -8.14
C LYS A 82 10.57 11.28 -8.71
N ASN A 83 10.43 11.53 -10.02
CA ASN A 83 9.13 11.57 -10.68
C ASN A 83 8.43 10.20 -10.63
N ALA A 84 9.16 9.11 -10.85
CA ALA A 84 8.66 7.76 -10.69
C ALA A 84 8.22 7.48 -9.23
N GLY A 85 9.00 7.92 -8.25
CA GLY A 85 8.63 7.83 -6.84
C GLY A 85 7.36 8.60 -6.50
N GLN A 86 7.16 9.78 -7.08
CA GLN A 86 5.92 10.54 -6.91
C GLN A 86 4.72 9.85 -7.57
N ALA A 87 4.91 9.27 -8.76
CA ALA A 87 3.84 8.55 -9.45
C ALA A 87 3.38 7.31 -8.67
N VAL A 88 4.31 6.56 -8.06
CA VAL A 88 3.99 5.44 -7.16
C VAL A 88 3.26 5.91 -5.91
N GLN A 89 3.66 7.03 -5.30
CA GLN A 89 2.95 7.60 -4.15
C GLN A 89 1.52 8.04 -4.52
N ASN A 90 1.34 8.63 -5.70
CA ASN A 90 0.02 9.00 -6.19
C ASN A 90 -0.85 7.75 -6.41
N PHE A 91 -0.27 6.66 -6.93
CA PHE A 91 -0.97 5.39 -7.05
C PHE A 91 -1.37 4.83 -5.69
N LEU A 92 -0.46 4.84 -4.71
CA LEU A 92 -0.75 4.44 -3.32
C LEU A 92 -1.89 5.25 -2.72
N ALA A 93 -1.92 6.57 -2.92
CA ALA A 93 -3.01 7.43 -2.42
C ALA A 93 -4.38 7.12 -3.05
N VAL A 94 -4.40 6.57 -4.28
CA VAL A 94 -5.63 6.13 -4.94
C VAL A 94 -6.09 4.75 -4.45
N ILE A 95 -5.20 3.94 -3.90
CA ILE A 95 -5.56 2.61 -3.39
C ILE A 95 -5.69 2.56 -1.86
N GLU A 96 -5.12 3.48 -1.10
CA GLU A 96 -5.35 3.49 0.35
C GLU A 96 -6.78 3.98 0.65
N PRO A 97 -7.58 3.22 1.42
CA PRO A 97 -8.87 3.70 1.89
C PRO A 97 -8.70 4.93 2.77
N SER A 98 -9.58 5.92 2.62
CA SER A 98 -9.56 7.15 3.41
C SER A 98 -10.00 6.98 4.87
N ASP A 99 -10.43 5.79 5.30
CA ASP A 99 -10.76 5.51 6.70
C ASP A 99 -10.50 4.04 7.08
N PRO A 100 -9.77 3.77 8.17
CA PRO A 100 -9.69 2.44 8.75
C PRO A 100 -10.81 2.29 9.78
N THR A 101 -12.07 2.07 9.36
CA THR A 101 -13.02 1.45 10.30
C THR A 101 -12.46 0.08 10.67
N PRO A 102 -12.06 -0.16 11.93
CA PRO A 102 -11.51 -1.45 12.32
C PRO A 102 -12.57 -2.52 12.06
N PRO A 103 -12.19 -3.73 11.60
CA PRO A 103 -13.15 -4.82 11.49
C PRO A 103 -13.79 -5.03 12.86
N SER A 104 -15.13 -4.90 12.94
CA SER A 104 -15.86 -5.25 14.15
C SER A 104 -15.69 -6.75 14.35
N VAL A 105 -14.84 -7.12 15.29
CA VAL A 105 -14.66 -8.52 15.67
C VAL A 105 -15.97 -8.98 16.32
N VAL A 106 -16.79 -9.70 15.55
CA VAL A 106 -17.94 -10.43 16.08
C VAL A 106 -17.39 -11.55 16.96
N ARG A 107 -17.35 -11.31 18.27
CA ARG A 107 -17.12 -12.33 19.30
C ARG A 107 -18.26 -13.35 19.20
N ARG A 108 -17.96 -14.55 18.71
CA ARG A 108 -18.78 -15.75 18.96
C ARG A 108 -18.16 -16.53 20.10
#